data_AF-A0A1V2PG54-F1
#
_entry.id   AF-A0A1V2PG54-F1
#
_cell.length_a   1.000
_cell.length_b   1.000
_cell.length_c   1.000
_cell.angle_alpha   90.00
_cell.angle_beta   90.00
_cell.angle_gamma   90.00
#
_symmetry.space_group_name_H-M   'P 1'
#
loop_
_entity.id
_entity.type
_entity.pdbx_description
1 polymer ?
#
loop_
_entity_poly.entity_id
_entity_poly.type
_entity_poly.pdbx_seq_one_letter_code
_entity_poly.pdbx_strand_id
1 'polypeptide(L)' 'MEPLRTWTIPGDETITLSVYRPAVTIRCGDGPEVTISPDQVTTLSDRFVDVDNFFASGEPGDL' A
#
# COMPACT_ATOMS: atom_id res chain seq x y z
N MET A 1 16.30 -10.86 8.59
CA MET A 1 15.20 -10.64 9.55
C MET A 1 13.93 -11.08 8.86
N GLU A 2 13.15 -11.96 9.46
CA GLU A 2 11.90 -12.44 8.86
C GLU A 2 10.75 -11.47 9.18
N PRO A 3 9.80 -11.26 8.25
CA PRO A 3 8.64 -10.41 8.50
C PRO A 3 7.71 -11.07 9.52
N LEU A 4 7.10 -10.26 10.39
CA LEU A 4 6.07 -10.70 11.33
C LEU A 4 4.78 -11.11 10.61
N ARG A 5 4.54 -10.50 9.45
CA ARG A 5 3.41 -10.79 8.59
C ARG A 5 3.72 -10.31 7.17
N THR A 6 3.21 -11.06 6.20
CA THR A 6 3.25 -10.67 4.79
C THR A 6 1.88 -10.83 4.17
N TRP A 7 1.45 -9.85 3.38
CA TRP A 7 0.26 -9.93 2.54
C TRP A 7 0.65 -9.71 1.09
N THR A 8 -0.05 -10.40 0.19
CA THR A 8 0.06 -10.21 -1.26
C THR A 8 -1.30 -9.82 -1.82
N ILE A 9 -1.31 -8.75 -2.60
CA ILE A 9 -2.50 -8.24 -3.29
C ILE A 9 -2.29 -8.49 -4.79
N PRO A 10 -3.08 -9.37 -5.43
CA PRO A 10 -2.95 -9.64 -6.85
C PRO A 10 -3.47 -8.47 -7.69
N GLY A 11 -2.90 -8.32 -8.88
CA GLY A 11 -3.23 -7.34 -9.91
C GLY A 11 -2.36 -7.58 -11.13
N ASP A 12 -2.32 -6.63 -12.08
CA ASP A 12 -1.37 -6.69 -13.20
C ASP A 12 0.08 -6.79 -12.71
N GLU A 13 0.37 -6.10 -11.60
CA GLU A 13 1.56 -6.29 -10.78
C GLU A 13 1.15 -6.68 -9.35
N THR A 14 1.82 -7.66 -8.75
CA THR A 14 1.52 -8.08 -7.37
C THR A 14 2.11 -7.08 -6.38
N ILE A 15 1.29 -6.56 -5.46
CA ILE A 15 1.78 -5.73 -4.36
C ILE A 15 2.03 -6.63 -3.15
N THR A 16 3.25 -6.60 -2.62
CA THR A 16 3.64 -7.29 -1.39
C THR A 16 3.83 -6.28 -0.25
N LEU A 17 3.15 -6.52 0.86
CA LEU A 17 3.27 -5.75 2.10
C LEU A 17 3.90 -6.66 3.16
N SER A 18 5.03 -6.26 3.74
CA SER A 18 5.70 -7.00 4.81
C SER A 18 5.85 -6.16 6.07
N VAL A 19 5.44 -6.70 7.22
CA VAL A 19 5.46 -6.00 8.51
C VAL A 19 6.68 -6.42 9.30
N TYR A 20 7.46 -5.43 9.71
CA TYR A 20 8.54 -5.54 10.67
C TYR A 20 8.23 -4.62 11.87
N ARG A 21 9.05 -4.68 12.93
CA ARG A 21 9.04 -3.65 13.98
C ARG A 21 10.32 -2.84 13.85
N PRO A 22 10.27 -1.49 13.76
CA PRO A 22 9.11 -0.60 13.78
C PRO A 22 8.62 -0.16 12.38
N ALA A 23 8.80 -0.97 11.33
CA ALA A 23 8.63 -0.52 9.95
C ALA A 23 7.77 -1.48 9.10
N VAL A 24 7.17 -0.97 8.03
CA VAL A 24 6.51 -1.78 7.01
C VAL A 24 7.29 -1.63 5.71
N THR A 25 7.34 -2.67 4.89
CA THR A 25 7.88 -2.56 3.54
C THR A 25 6.84 -2.87 2.49
N ILE A 26 6.94 -2.19 1.35
CA ILE A 26 6.07 -2.33 0.19
C ILE A 26 6.95 -2.66 -1.02
N ARG A 27 6.53 -3.65 -1.80
CA ARG A 27 7.12 -3.95 -3.10
C ARG A 27 6.03 -4.16 -4.14
N CYS A 28 6.17 -3.54 -5.31
CA CYS A 28 5.29 -3.76 -6.46
C CYS A 28 6.03 -4.60 -7.50
N GLY A 29 5.49 -5.78 -7.82
CA GLY A 29 6.12 -6.74 -8.72
C GLY A 29 7.53 -7.14 -8.27
N ASP A 30 8.46 -7.09 -9.22
CA ASP A 30 9.90 -7.29 -9.03
C ASP A 30 10.66 -5.98 -8.76
N GLY A 31 9.94 -4.88 -8.50
CA GLY A 31 10.52 -3.58 -8.20
C GLY A 31 11.29 -3.51 -6.88
N PRO A 32 11.92 -2.36 -6.58
CA PRO A 32 12.62 -2.17 -5.31
C PRO A 32 11.63 -2.20 -4.13
N GLU A 33 12.10 -2.73 -3.00
CA GLU A 33 11.37 -2.70 -1.74
C GLU A 33 11.56 -1.33 -1.07
N VAL A 34 10.45 -0.70 -0.68
CA VAL A 34 10.44 0.59 0.00
C VAL A 34 10.05 0.39 1.45
N THR A 35 10.87 0.88 2.37
CA THR A 35 10.53 0.93 3.80
C THR A 35 9.74 2.19 4.10
N ILE A 36 8.62 2.03 4.80
CA ILE A 36 7.77 3.11 5.29
C ILE A 36 7.65 3.07 6.82
N SER A 37 7.61 4.26 7.42
CA SER A 37 7.42 4.44 8.85
C SER A 37 5.96 4.20 9.27
N PRO A 38 5.68 4.01 10.57
CA PRO A 38 4.32 3.90 11.06
C PRO A 38 3.42 5.10 10.67
N ASP A 39 3.96 6.32 10.72
CA ASP A 39 3.20 7.53 10.35
C ASP A 39 2.85 7.55 8.84
N GLN A 40 3.75 7.05 8.00
CA GLN A 40 3.49 6.90 6.57
C GLN A 40 2.43 5.83 6.29
N VAL A 41 2.37 4.75 7.08
CA VAL A 41 1.31 3.74 6.98
C VAL A 41 -0.06 4.37 7.26
N THR A 42 -0.19 5.15 8.34
CA THR A 42 -1.45 5.84 8.66
C THR A 42 -1.86 6.79 7.53
N THR A 43 -0.92 7.60 7.04
CA THR A 43 -1.19 8.54 5.94
C THR A 43 -1.62 7.82 4.67
N LEU A 44 -0.98 6.70 4.32
CA LEU A 44 -1.35 5.90 3.15
C LEU A 44 -2.74 5.29 3.28
N SER A 45 -3.09 4.80 4.47
CA SER A 45 -4.43 4.26 4.76
C SER A 45 -5.52 5.30 4.49
N ASP A 46 -5.33 6.53 4.97
CA ASP A 46 -6.30 7.62 4.74
C ASP A 46 -6.43 7.95 3.25
N ARG A 47 -5.31 7.98 2.50
CA ARG A 47 -5.34 8.22 1.05
C ARG A 47 -6.02 7.12 0.26
N PHE A 48 -5.89 5.85 0.67
CA PHE A 48 -6.63 4.78 0.02
C PHE A 48 -8.14 4.89 0.25
N VAL A 49 -8.56 5.35 1.43
CA VAL A 49 -9.98 5.64 1.70
C VAL A 49 -10.47 6.80 0.83
N ASP A 50 -9.69 7.88 0.68
CA ASP A 50 -10.01 8.99 -0.23
C ASP A 50 -10.21 8.50 -1.68
N VAL A 51 -9.31 7.64 -2.16
CA VAL A 51 -9.36 7.06 -3.51
C VAL A 51 -10.59 6.16 -3.69
N ASP A 52 -10.90 5.31 -2.71
CA ASP A 52 -12.10 4.45 -2.75
C ASP A 52 -13.39 5.29 -2.83
N ASN A 53 -13.48 6.35 -2.01
CA ASN A 53 -14.59 7.29 -2.06
C ASN A 53 -14.69 8.01 -3.40
N PHE A 54 -13.55 8.41 -3.98
CA PHE A 54 -13.51 9.06 -5.30
C PHE A 54 -14.12 8.14 -6.37
N PHE A 55 -13.71 6.87 -6.44
CA PHE A 55 -14.29 5.92 -7.40
C PHE A 55 -15.75 5.58 -7.12
N ALA A 56 -16.16 5.52 -5.85
CA ALA A 56 -17.55 5.27 -5.47
C ALA A 56 -18.50 6.43 -5.82
N SER A 57 -18.00 7.67 -5.84
CA SER A 57 -18.81 8.86 -6.15
C SER A 57 -19.21 8.98 -7.62
N GLY A 58 -18.53 8.26 -8.52
CA GLY A 58 -18.84 8.26 -9.96
C GLY A 58 -18.60 9.61 -10.65
N GLU A 59 -17.99 10.60 -9.99
CA GLU A 59 -17.56 11.82 -10.65
C GLU A 59 -16.41 11.47 -11.61
N PRO A 60 -16.56 11.70 -12.93
CA PRO A 60 -15.44 11.57 -13.86
C PRO A 60 -14.48 12.72 -13.54
N GLY A 61 -13.56 12.52 -12.59
CA GLY A 61 -12.45 13.43 -12.43
C GLY A 61 -11.57 13.32 -13.68
N ASP A 62 -11.43 14.43 -14.39
CA ASP A 62 -10.45 14.61 -15.45
C ASP A 62 -9.07 14.12 -14.97
N LEU A 63 -8.63 12.97 -15.49
CA LEU A 63 -7.26 12.47 -15.44
C LEU A 63 -6.65 12.53 -16.84
#